data_AF-A0A948F9T0-F1
#
_entry.id   AF-A0A948F9T0-F1
#
_cell.length_a   1.000
_cell.length_b   1.000
_cell.length_c   1.000
_cell.angle_alpha   90.00
_cell.angle_beta   90.00
_cell.angle_gamma   90.00
#
_symmetry.space_group_name_H-M   'P 1'
#
loop_
_entity.id
_entity.type
_entity.pdbx_description
1 polymer ?
#
loop_
_entity_poly.entity_id
_entity_poly.type
_entity_poly.pdbx_seq_one_letter_code
_entity_poly.pdbx_strand_id
1 'polypeptide(L)'
;MKAREHWVALYKNMQIYRACAESQLDINTIVKSINITDSIVIPLSIENREQVIRFLAFALTSLSLKYSKLFVDMINLMYKYEFQKTSSVASKIDFTNKEAKNNSTYKHLSRINLLEHTLRVIENTVLYVEKNKYPDHIKDVCILCALFHDFGKNKIIEDKYKMSTDDKHHHISAHFLKSKISSYVNEKDNKEVQEIHNWIYKTIYEHHLPEKDANKSIFRETLKYSDELAREQELDKLGVLV
;
A
#
# COMPACT_ATOMS: atom_id res chain seq x y z
N MET A 1 32.63 9.38 9.80
CA MET A 1 32.90 8.03 9.24
C MET A 1 31.61 7.28 8.85
N LYS A 2 30.58 7.19 9.70
CA LYS A 2 29.32 6.45 9.45
C LYS A 2 28.43 6.94 8.27
N ALA A 3 28.51 8.21 7.88
CA ALA A 3 27.75 8.73 6.73
C ALA A 3 28.29 8.22 5.37
N ARG A 4 29.59 7.90 5.30
CA ARG A 4 30.24 7.41 4.07
C ARG A 4 29.94 5.93 3.84
N GLU A 5 29.88 5.14 4.90
CA GLU A 5 29.44 3.74 4.88
C GLU A 5 27.95 3.61 4.50
N HIS A 6 27.13 4.59 4.90
CA HIS A 6 25.70 4.66 4.57
C HIS A 6 25.44 5.04 3.10
N TRP A 7 26.20 6.00 2.56
CA TRP A 7 26.17 6.30 1.13
C TRP A 7 26.66 5.11 0.29
N VAL A 8 27.64 4.34 0.78
CA VAL A 8 28.09 3.12 0.10
C VAL A 8 27.02 2.02 0.12
N ALA A 9 26.20 1.91 1.18
CA ALA A 9 25.08 0.97 1.23
C ALA A 9 23.91 1.39 0.33
N LEU A 10 23.53 2.67 0.34
CA LEU A 10 22.49 3.22 -0.54
C LEU A 10 22.92 3.14 -2.01
N TYR A 11 24.20 3.45 -2.28
CA TYR A 11 24.82 3.29 -3.59
C TYR A 11 24.91 1.82 -3.98
N LYS A 12 25.21 0.88 -3.07
CA LYS A 12 25.16 -0.56 -3.35
C LYS A 12 23.75 -1.05 -3.68
N ASN A 13 22.72 -0.58 -2.97
CA ASN A 13 21.32 -0.94 -3.27
C ASN A 13 20.84 -0.29 -4.58
N MET A 14 21.24 0.94 -4.85
CA MET A 14 21.04 1.59 -6.16
C MET A 14 21.87 0.95 -7.27
N GLN A 15 23.04 0.37 -6.97
CA GLN A 15 23.88 -0.38 -7.90
C GLN A 15 23.34 -1.79 -8.10
N ILE A 16 22.66 -2.39 -7.14
CA ILE A 16 21.85 -3.61 -7.33
C ILE A 16 20.63 -3.26 -8.17
N TYR A 17 20.00 -2.10 -7.97
CA TYR A 17 18.88 -1.61 -8.76
C TYR A 17 19.30 -1.26 -10.20
N ARG A 18 20.46 -0.61 -10.39
CA ARG A 18 21.10 -0.34 -11.67
C ARG A 18 21.62 -1.62 -12.31
N ALA A 19 22.27 -2.51 -11.59
CA ALA A 19 22.66 -3.82 -12.10
C ALA A 19 21.40 -4.60 -12.49
N CYS A 20 20.31 -4.62 -11.74
CA CYS A 20 19.07 -5.26 -12.20
C CYS A 20 18.48 -4.58 -13.45
N ALA A 21 18.67 -3.26 -13.62
CA ALA A 21 18.26 -2.52 -14.81
C ALA A 21 19.22 -2.65 -16.01
N GLU A 22 20.52 -2.86 -15.78
CA GLU A 22 21.63 -2.81 -16.74
C GLU A 22 22.19 -4.21 -17.07
N SER A 23 22.06 -5.18 -16.17
CA SER A 23 22.67 -6.52 -16.28
C SER A 23 21.77 -7.60 -16.88
N GLN A 24 20.54 -7.27 -17.31
CA GLN A 24 19.54 -8.30 -17.67
C GLN A 24 19.44 -9.41 -16.61
N LEU A 25 19.63 -9.08 -15.32
CA LEU A 25 19.32 -10.02 -14.24
C LEU A 25 17.83 -10.32 -14.34
N ASP A 26 17.54 -11.51 -14.87
CA ASP A 26 16.20 -11.94 -15.19
C ASP A 26 15.30 -11.73 -13.97
N ILE A 27 14.25 -10.94 -14.14
CA ILE A 27 13.18 -10.75 -13.16
C ILE A 27 12.70 -12.11 -12.62
N ASN A 28 12.72 -13.16 -13.44
CA ASN A 28 12.38 -14.51 -13.01
C ASN A 28 13.34 -15.04 -11.93
N THR A 29 14.58 -14.57 -11.84
CA THR A 29 15.55 -14.95 -10.80
C THR A 29 15.21 -14.31 -9.45
N ILE A 30 14.77 -13.04 -9.44
CA ILE A 30 14.26 -12.38 -8.22
C ILE A 30 12.94 -13.05 -7.81
N VAL A 31 12.02 -13.28 -8.75
CA VAL A 31 10.75 -13.96 -8.50
C VAL A 31 10.95 -15.42 -8.04
N LYS A 32 11.94 -16.14 -8.59
CA LYS A 32 12.34 -17.51 -8.18
C LYS A 32 13.02 -17.52 -6.81
N SER A 33 13.89 -16.55 -6.51
CA SER A 33 14.55 -16.48 -5.21
C SER A 33 13.60 -16.11 -4.07
N ILE A 34 12.49 -15.43 -4.36
CA ILE A 34 11.40 -15.18 -3.41
C ILE A 34 10.37 -16.35 -3.41
N ASN A 35 10.58 -17.40 -4.21
CA ASN A 35 9.70 -18.57 -4.31
C ASN A 35 8.22 -18.23 -4.64
N ILE A 36 7.99 -17.17 -5.43
CA ILE A 36 6.64 -16.66 -5.76
C ILE A 36 6.18 -17.07 -7.17
N THR A 37 6.94 -17.93 -7.85
CA THR A 37 6.73 -18.25 -9.28
C THR A 37 5.35 -18.79 -9.63
N ASP A 38 4.65 -19.42 -8.69
CA ASP A 38 3.38 -20.10 -8.99
C ASP A 38 2.13 -19.30 -8.61
N SER A 39 2.28 -18.11 -7.99
CA SER A 39 1.15 -17.40 -7.35
C SER A 39 0.81 -16.04 -7.97
N ILE A 40 1.71 -15.41 -8.74
CA ILE A 40 1.48 -14.08 -9.34
C ILE A 40 0.73 -14.24 -10.67
N VAL A 41 -0.59 -14.37 -10.59
CA VAL A 41 -1.48 -14.25 -11.75
C VAL A 41 -1.86 -12.78 -11.88
N ILE A 42 -0.95 -11.97 -12.43
CA ILE A 42 -1.29 -10.60 -12.78
C ILE A 42 -1.81 -10.59 -14.23
N PRO A 43 -3.12 -10.38 -14.47
CA PRO A 43 -3.65 -10.14 -15.80
C PRO A 43 -3.31 -8.69 -16.18
N LEU A 44 -2.12 -8.48 -16.73
CA LEU A 44 -1.69 -7.17 -17.23
C LEU A 44 -1.73 -7.17 -18.75
N SER A 45 -2.60 -6.34 -19.31
CA SER A 45 -2.30 -5.66 -20.57
C SER A 45 -0.92 -4.97 -20.41
N ILE A 46 -0.04 -5.19 -21.38
CA ILE A 46 1.42 -5.26 -21.26
C ILE A 46 2.16 -3.94 -20.93
N GLU A 47 1.49 -2.79 -20.77
CA GLU A 47 2.22 -1.50 -20.72
C GLU A 47 2.95 -1.17 -19.40
N ASN A 48 2.61 -1.79 -18.26
CA ASN A 48 3.21 -1.42 -16.95
C ASN A 48 3.78 -2.60 -16.13
N ARG A 49 3.96 -3.77 -16.74
CA ARG A 49 4.37 -5.00 -16.02
C ARG A 49 5.72 -4.86 -15.34
N GLU A 50 6.72 -4.31 -16.03
CA GLU A 50 8.05 -4.14 -15.45
C GLU A 50 8.06 -3.17 -14.28
N GLN A 51 7.29 -2.07 -14.37
CA GLN A 51 7.21 -1.09 -13.28
C GLN A 51 6.58 -1.71 -12.04
N VAL A 52 5.49 -2.47 -12.19
CA VAL A 52 4.85 -3.19 -11.08
C VAL A 52 5.80 -4.21 -10.47
N ILE A 53 6.54 -4.97 -11.29
CA ILE A 53 7.50 -5.95 -10.76
C ILE A 53 8.65 -5.27 -10.02
N ARG A 54 9.19 -4.17 -10.55
CA ARG A 54 10.25 -3.38 -9.88
C ARG A 54 9.75 -2.84 -8.54
N PHE A 55 8.52 -2.34 -8.50
CA PHE A 55 7.87 -1.90 -7.26
C PHE A 55 7.70 -3.07 -6.27
N LEU A 56 7.21 -4.23 -6.73
CA LEU A 56 7.04 -5.40 -5.87
C LEU A 56 8.37 -5.85 -5.29
N ALA A 57 9.42 -5.91 -6.10
CA ALA A 57 10.77 -6.24 -5.64
C ALA A 57 11.25 -5.24 -4.57
N PHE A 58 11.05 -3.93 -4.80
CA PHE A 58 11.39 -2.89 -3.84
C PHE A 58 10.66 -3.06 -2.50
N ALA A 59 9.33 -3.18 -2.53
CA ALA A 59 8.53 -3.36 -1.31
C ALA A 59 8.91 -4.64 -0.55
N LEU A 60 9.14 -5.74 -1.27
CA LEU A 60 9.54 -7.03 -0.69
C LEU A 60 10.95 -7.02 -0.08
N THR A 61 11.83 -6.10 -0.47
CA THR A 61 13.14 -5.96 0.19
C THR A 61 13.06 -5.32 1.59
N SER A 62 11.98 -4.58 1.86
CA SER A 62 11.74 -3.91 3.15
C SER A 62 10.73 -4.63 4.04
N LEU A 63 10.02 -5.63 3.49
CA LEU A 63 9.04 -6.43 4.20
C LEU A 63 9.67 -7.74 4.67
N SER A 64 9.37 -8.17 5.88
CA SER A 64 9.83 -9.47 6.36
C SER A 64 9.25 -10.64 5.53
N LEU A 65 10.03 -11.72 5.42
CA LEU A 65 9.64 -12.90 4.63
C LEU A 65 8.29 -13.49 5.08
N LYS A 66 7.95 -13.38 6.38
CA LYS A 66 6.68 -13.87 6.92
C LYS A 66 5.45 -13.21 6.28
N TYR A 67 5.54 -11.95 5.85
CA TYR A 67 4.42 -11.23 5.25
C TYR A 67 4.50 -11.12 3.73
N SER A 68 5.59 -11.57 3.11
CA SER A 68 5.79 -11.52 1.66
C SER A 68 4.67 -12.22 0.89
N LYS A 69 4.24 -13.40 1.35
CA LYS A 69 3.13 -14.12 0.72
C LYS A 69 1.80 -13.36 0.83
N LEU A 70 1.47 -12.86 2.01
CA LEU A 70 0.27 -12.06 2.23
C LEU A 70 0.27 -10.84 1.31
N PHE A 71 1.38 -10.10 1.27
CA PHE A 71 1.55 -8.91 0.45
C PHE A 71 1.28 -9.22 -1.03
N VAL A 72 1.92 -10.25 -1.58
CA VAL A 72 1.72 -10.69 -2.97
C VAL A 72 0.27 -11.08 -3.23
N ASP A 73 -0.32 -11.92 -2.36
CA ASP A 73 -1.68 -12.42 -2.54
C ASP A 73 -2.69 -11.25 -2.53
N MET A 74 -2.43 -10.21 -1.74
CA MET A 74 -3.26 -9.00 -1.74
C MET A 74 -3.10 -8.17 -3.00
N ILE A 75 -1.89 -8.02 -3.54
CA ILE A 75 -1.68 -7.37 -4.84
C ILE A 75 -2.46 -8.12 -5.93
N ASN A 76 -2.39 -9.45 -5.95
CA ASN A 76 -3.16 -10.27 -6.89
C ASN A 76 -4.68 -10.06 -6.70
N LEU A 77 -5.15 -9.94 -5.45
CA LEU A 77 -6.56 -9.61 -5.19
C LEU A 77 -6.96 -8.23 -5.71
N MET A 78 -6.08 -7.23 -5.65
CA MET A 78 -6.37 -5.91 -6.23
C MET A 78 -6.64 -6.00 -7.73
N TYR A 79 -5.84 -6.80 -8.47
CA TYR A 79 -6.10 -7.05 -9.89
C TYR A 79 -7.38 -7.85 -10.11
N LYS A 80 -7.60 -8.91 -9.33
CA LYS A 80 -8.81 -9.74 -9.41
C LYS A 80 -10.07 -8.93 -9.17
N TYR A 81 -10.03 -7.95 -8.26
CA TYR A 81 -11.15 -7.07 -7.95
C TYR A 81 -11.14 -5.77 -8.76
N GLU A 82 -10.30 -5.71 -9.80
CA GLU A 82 -10.26 -4.60 -10.76
C GLU A 82 -10.02 -3.23 -10.11
N PHE A 83 -9.08 -3.13 -9.16
CA PHE A 83 -8.70 -1.86 -8.53
C PHE A 83 -8.24 -0.81 -9.56
N GLN A 84 -7.71 -1.23 -10.70
CA GLN A 84 -7.37 -0.36 -11.84
C GLN A 84 -8.59 0.34 -12.47
N LYS A 85 -9.80 -0.16 -12.23
CA LYS A 85 -11.07 0.45 -12.68
C LYS A 85 -11.81 1.16 -11.54
N THR A 86 -11.36 1.01 -10.30
CA THR A 86 -11.92 1.70 -9.13
C THR A 86 -11.24 3.05 -8.97
N SER A 87 -11.99 4.13 -8.75
CA SER A 87 -11.39 5.43 -8.45
C SER A 87 -10.75 5.44 -7.06
N SER A 88 -9.60 6.10 -6.91
CA SER A 88 -8.93 6.26 -5.61
C SER A 88 -9.64 7.24 -4.67
N VAL A 89 -10.62 7.99 -5.17
CA VAL A 89 -11.46 8.92 -4.39
C VAL A 89 -12.92 8.46 -4.41
N ALA A 90 -13.67 8.77 -3.35
CA ALA A 90 -15.08 8.39 -3.26
C ALA A 90 -15.89 9.04 -4.39
N SER A 91 -16.73 8.26 -5.06
CA SER A 91 -17.63 8.71 -6.14
C SER A 91 -18.81 9.55 -5.63
N LYS A 92 -19.14 9.46 -4.34
CA LYS A 92 -20.19 10.25 -3.69
C LYS A 92 -19.63 11.57 -3.16
N ILE A 93 -19.36 12.51 -4.06
CA ILE A 93 -19.72 13.88 -3.76
C ILE A 93 -21.09 14.07 -4.40
N ASP A 94 -22.14 14.20 -3.59
CA ASP A 94 -23.42 14.70 -4.08
C ASP A 94 -23.15 16.09 -4.66
N PHE A 95 -23.07 16.18 -5.98
CA PHE A 95 -22.83 17.42 -6.73
C PHE A 95 -24.07 18.35 -6.72
N THR A 96 -24.84 18.34 -5.64
CA THR A 96 -25.93 19.29 -5.41
C THR A 96 -25.38 20.68 -5.08
N ASN A 97 -24.15 20.78 -4.59
CA ASN A 97 -23.42 22.04 -4.48
C ASN A 97 -22.61 22.30 -5.77
N LYS A 98 -23.04 23.32 -6.54
CA LYS A 98 -22.38 23.83 -7.75
C LYS A 98 -20.89 24.15 -7.57
N GLU A 99 -20.39 24.25 -6.34
CA GLU A 99 -18.98 24.52 -6.01
C GLU A 99 -18.05 23.31 -6.20
N ALA A 100 -18.53 22.07 -6.02
CA ALA A 100 -17.70 20.88 -6.17
C ALA A 100 -17.34 20.57 -7.64
N LYS A 101 -18.16 21.02 -8.60
CA LYS A 101 -17.86 20.91 -10.04
C LYS A 101 -16.65 21.74 -10.47
N ASN A 102 -16.25 22.74 -9.66
CA ASN A 102 -15.13 23.64 -9.96
C ASN A 102 -13.84 23.29 -9.19
N ASN A 103 -13.83 22.26 -8.35
CA ASN A 103 -12.60 21.88 -7.65
C ASN A 103 -11.74 21.01 -8.60
N SER A 104 -10.90 21.68 -9.41
CA SER A 104 -10.03 21.06 -10.42
C SER A 104 -9.30 19.85 -9.84
N THR A 105 -8.77 19.97 -8.62
CA THR A 105 -8.06 18.94 -7.86
C THR A 105 -8.84 17.62 -7.76
N TYR A 106 -10.13 17.65 -7.40
CA TYR A 106 -10.93 16.42 -7.30
C TYR A 106 -11.13 15.76 -8.67
N LYS A 107 -11.38 16.55 -9.71
CA LYS A 107 -11.51 16.05 -11.09
C LYS A 107 -10.22 15.37 -11.53
N HIS A 108 -9.06 15.92 -11.16
CA HIS A 108 -7.76 15.33 -11.43
C HIS A 108 -7.55 14.02 -10.64
N LEU A 109 -7.77 14.02 -9.33
CA LEU A 109 -7.62 12.82 -8.48
C LEU A 109 -8.59 11.69 -8.84
N SER A 110 -9.79 12.01 -9.34
CA SER A 110 -10.75 11.00 -9.79
C SER A 110 -10.25 10.12 -10.95
N ARG A 111 -9.26 10.61 -11.70
CA ARG A 111 -8.59 9.87 -12.79
C ARG A 111 -7.54 8.88 -12.28
N ILE A 112 -7.07 9.05 -11.04
CA ILE A 112 -6.16 8.11 -10.41
C ILE A 112 -6.96 6.91 -9.91
N ASN A 113 -6.64 5.75 -10.44
CA ASN A 113 -7.26 4.51 -9.99
C ASN A 113 -6.69 4.06 -8.65
N LEU A 114 -7.45 3.21 -7.95
CA LEU A 114 -7.16 2.78 -6.61
C LEU A 114 -5.87 1.95 -6.54
N LEU A 115 -5.58 1.13 -7.55
CA LEU A 115 -4.34 0.37 -7.62
C LEU A 115 -3.13 1.30 -7.65
N GLU A 116 -3.09 2.27 -8.57
CA GLU A 116 -1.99 3.21 -8.72
C GLU A 116 -1.76 4.02 -7.43
N HIS A 117 -2.83 4.47 -6.79
CA HIS A 117 -2.76 5.17 -5.52
C HIS A 117 -2.16 4.30 -4.41
N THR A 118 -2.70 3.10 -4.19
CA THR A 118 -2.18 2.19 -3.15
C THR A 118 -0.70 1.85 -3.35
N LEU A 119 -0.25 1.61 -4.59
CA LEU A 119 1.16 1.36 -4.87
C LEU A 119 2.04 2.57 -4.52
N ARG A 120 1.61 3.80 -4.83
CA ARG A 120 2.34 5.02 -4.42
C ARG A 120 2.41 5.17 -2.90
N VAL A 121 1.31 4.93 -2.20
CA VAL A 121 1.30 5.02 -0.72
C VAL A 121 2.27 4.01 -0.12
N ILE A 122 2.32 2.78 -0.64
CA ILE A 122 3.31 1.78 -0.21
C ILE A 122 4.74 2.24 -0.52
N GLU A 123 5.00 2.77 -1.72
CA GLU A 123 6.33 3.25 -2.10
C GLU A 123 6.83 4.35 -1.15
N ASN A 124 5.99 5.37 -0.91
CA ASN A 124 6.30 6.45 0.02
C ASN A 124 6.47 5.93 1.46
N THR A 125 5.68 4.93 1.86
CA THR A 125 5.81 4.27 3.16
C THR A 125 7.16 3.59 3.31
N VAL A 126 7.57 2.78 2.31
CA VAL A 126 8.86 2.09 2.31
C VAL A 126 10.00 3.10 2.41
N LEU A 127 9.98 4.15 1.59
CA LEU A 127 10.98 5.22 1.64
C LEU A 127 11.05 5.89 3.00
N TYR A 128 9.89 6.18 3.62
CA TYR A 128 9.80 6.81 4.91
C TYR A 128 10.36 5.94 6.05
N VAL A 129 9.97 4.67 6.12
CA VAL A 129 10.41 3.78 7.20
C VAL A 129 11.90 3.42 7.08
N GLU A 130 12.44 3.31 5.85
CA GLU A 130 13.87 3.11 5.63
C GLU A 130 14.68 4.35 6.00
N LYS A 131 14.23 5.55 5.59
CA LYS A 131 14.86 6.83 5.96
C LYS A 131 14.94 7.02 7.48
N ASN A 132 13.88 6.64 8.20
CA ASN A 132 13.81 6.76 9.65
C ASN A 132 14.38 5.54 10.40
N LYS A 133 14.90 4.53 9.69
CA LYS A 133 15.52 3.33 10.25
C LYS A 133 14.64 2.60 11.26
N TYR A 134 13.36 2.47 10.95
CA TYR A 134 12.42 1.76 11.82
C TYR A 134 12.83 0.29 11.96
N PRO A 135 12.60 -0.35 13.13
CA PRO A 135 12.78 -1.78 13.28
C PRO A 135 11.87 -2.57 12.32
N ASP A 136 12.29 -3.77 11.89
CA ASP A 136 11.59 -4.54 10.86
C ASP A 136 10.12 -4.82 11.19
N HIS A 137 9.78 -5.12 12.44
CA HIS A 137 8.39 -5.33 12.85
C HIS A 137 7.53 -4.05 12.72
N ILE A 138 8.12 -2.86 12.88
CA ILE A 138 7.43 -1.58 12.66
C ILE A 138 7.29 -1.32 11.16
N LYS A 139 8.33 -1.59 10.37
CA LYS A 139 8.27 -1.49 8.89
C LYS A 139 7.14 -2.35 8.34
N ASP A 140 7.05 -3.60 8.78
CA ASP A 140 6.01 -4.55 8.39
C ASP A 140 4.61 -3.99 8.62
N VAL A 141 4.35 -3.47 9.83
CA VAL A 141 3.05 -2.88 10.17
C VAL A 141 2.75 -1.69 9.27
N CYS A 142 3.69 -0.77 9.08
CA CYS A 142 3.49 0.40 8.23
C CYS A 142 3.19 0.02 6.77
N ILE A 143 3.98 -0.89 6.18
CA ILE A 143 3.80 -1.33 4.79
C ILE A 143 2.45 -2.05 4.61
N LEU A 144 2.08 -2.91 5.55
CA LEU A 144 0.78 -3.58 5.50
C LEU A 144 -0.38 -2.59 5.70
N CYS A 145 -0.26 -1.62 6.60
CA CYS A 145 -1.24 -0.54 6.73
C CYS A 145 -1.42 0.20 5.39
N ALA A 146 -0.33 0.59 4.72
CA ALA A 146 -0.36 1.24 3.41
C ALA A 146 -1.06 0.38 2.36
N LEU A 147 -0.78 -0.92 2.33
CA LEU A 147 -1.42 -1.86 1.42
C LEU A 147 -2.94 -1.93 1.64
N PHE A 148 -3.40 -2.08 2.88
CA PHE A 148 -4.81 -2.39 3.15
C PHE A 148 -5.73 -1.17 3.31
N HIS A 149 -5.20 0.03 3.59
CA HIS A 149 -6.00 1.14 4.13
C HIS A 149 -7.26 1.48 3.31
N ASP A 150 -7.16 1.41 1.99
CA ASP A 150 -8.23 1.82 1.06
C ASP A 150 -8.98 0.66 0.37
N PHE A 151 -8.76 -0.59 0.78
CA PHE A 151 -9.44 -1.75 0.17
C PHE A 151 -10.97 -1.62 0.18
N GLY A 152 -11.55 -1.03 1.23
CA GLY A 152 -12.98 -0.80 1.37
C GLY A 152 -13.57 0.23 0.40
N LYS A 153 -12.77 0.91 -0.43
CA LYS A 153 -13.27 1.75 -1.54
C LYS A 153 -13.72 0.91 -2.75
N ASN A 154 -13.23 -0.33 -2.86
CA ASN A 154 -13.62 -1.23 -3.94
C ASN A 154 -15.03 -1.80 -3.71
N LYS A 155 -15.88 -1.75 -4.73
CA LYS A 155 -17.30 -2.14 -4.60
C LYS A 155 -17.49 -3.62 -4.24
N ILE A 156 -16.68 -4.52 -4.81
CA ILE A 156 -16.73 -5.96 -4.53
C ILE A 156 -16.40 -6.23 -3.06
N ILE A 157 -15.45 -5.46 -2.51
CA ILE A 157 -15.08 -5.56 -1.09
C ILE A 157 -16.17 -4.92 -0.22
N GLU A 158 -16.66 -3.73 -0.55
CA GLU A 158 -17.76 -3.08 0.16
C GLU A 158 -18.95 -4.03 0.30
N ASP A 159 -19.43 -4.60 -0.80
CA ASP A 159 -20.64 -5.44 -0.82
C ASP A 159 -20.51 -6.68 0.06
N LYS A 160 -19.29 -7.17 0.29
CA LYS A 160 -19.03 -8.40 1.05
C LYS A 160 -18.66 -8.15 2.52
N TYR A 161 -18.02 -7.02 2.83
CA TYR A 161 -17.40 -6.78 4.14
C TYR A 161 -17.98 -5.59 4.90
N LYS A 162 -18.92 -4.87 4.31
CA LYS A 162 -19.72 -3.88 5.00
C LYS A 162 -20.64 -4.56 6.03
N MET A 163 -20.54 -4.14 7.29
CA MET A 163 -21.33 -4.69 8.40
C MET A 163 -22.47 -3.75 8.82
N SER A 164 -22.33 -2.45 8.57
CA SER A 164 -23.34 -1.43 8.84
C SER A 164 -23.50 -0.46 7.67
N THR A 165 -24.67 0.17 7.54
CA THR A 165 -24.90 1.26 6.58
C THR A 165 -23.94 2.43 6.77
N ASP A 166 -23.50 2.65 8.02
CA ASP A 166 -22.65 3.75 8.44
C ASP A 166 -21.15 3.45 8.29
N ASP A 167 -20.80 2.22 7.90
CA ASP A 167 -19.40 1.85 7.68
C ASP A 167 -18.81 2.69 6.55
N LYS A 168 -17.76 3.44 6.91
CA LYS A 168 -16.88 4.12 5.96
C LYS A 168 -15.85 3.12 5.42
N HIS A 169 -15.18 3.49 4.33
CA HIS A 169 -14.25 2.61 3.64
C HIS A 169 -13.15 2.05 4.54
N HIS A 170 -12.67 2.81 5.53
CA HIS A 170 -11.65 2.35 6.47
C HIS A 170 -12.14 1.25 7.43
N HIS A 171 -13.40 1.32 7.90
CA HIS A 171 -14.00 0.23 8.68
C HIS A 171 -14.12 -1.02 7.81
N ILE A 172 -14.59 -0.86 6.56
CA ILE A 172 -14.71 -1.95 5.59
C ILE A 172 -13.34 -2.58 5.29
N SER A 173 -12.29 -1.75 5.08
CA SER A 173 -10.90 -2.21 4.91
C SER A 173 -10.42 -3.03 6.10
N ALA A 174 -10.73 -2.60 7.33
CA ALA A 174 -10.37 -3.32 8.55
C ALA A 174 -11.13 -4.65 8.68
N HIS A 175 -12.42 -4.71 8.34
CA HIS A 175 -13.19 -5.95 8.30
C HIS A 175 -12.65 -6.93 7.25
N PHE A 176 -12.33 -6.42 6.04
CA PHE A 176 -11.68 -7.19 4.99
C PHE A 176 -10.36 -7.78 5.49
N LEU A 177 -9.49 -6.94 6.06
CA LEU A 177 -8.20 -7.35 6.61
C LEU A 177 -8.35 -8.47 7.62
N LYS A 178 -9.25 -8.32 8.60
CA LYS A 178 -9.49 -9.31 9.65
C LYS A 178 -9.83 -10.68 9.05
N SER A 179 -10.63 -10.70 7.98
CA SER A 179 -10.96 -11.94 7.27
C SER A 179 -9.77 -12.55 6.54
N LYS A 180 -8.85 -11.73 5.99
CA LYS A 180 -7.69 -12.21 5.25
C LYS A 180 -6.57 -12.66 6.14
N ILE A 181 -6.16 -11.84 7.10
CA ILE A 181 -5.09 -12.16 8.04
C ILE A 181 -5.39 -13.47 8.78
N SER A 182 -6.64 -13.72 9.19
CA SER A 182 -7.00 -14.97 9.87
C SER A 182 -6.65 -16.24 9.08
N SER A 183 -6.56 -16.17 7.75
CA SER A 183 -6.17 -17.31 6.90
C SER A 183 -4.65 -17.51 6.74
N TYR A 184 -3.85 -16.51 7.13
CA TYR A 184 -2.38 -16.57 7.10
C TYR A 184 -1.77 -16.83 8.48
N VAL A 185 -2.61 -16.91 9.51
CA VAL A 185 -2.22 -17.03 10.91
C VAL A 185 -2.82 -18.30 11.44
N ASN A 186 -1.96 -19.19 11.93
CA ASN A 186 -2.45 -20.34 12.67
C ASN A 186 -2.85 -19.85 14.06
N GLU A 187 -3.95 -20.33 14.64
CA GLU A 187 -4.39 -19.91 16.00
C GLU A 187 -3.33 -20.17 17.09
N LYS A 188 -2.32 -20.98 16.77
CA LYS A 188 -1.13 -21.26 17.60
C LYS A 188 0.00 -20.24 17.46
N ASP A 189 -0.14 -19.23 16.61
CA ASP A 189 0.91 -18.25 16.38
C ASP A 189 1.17 -17.42 17.64
N ASN A 190 2.46 -17.17 17.85
CA ASN A 190 3.01 -16.44 18.98
C ASN A 190 2.27 -15.11 19.22
N LYS A 191 2.09 -14.74 20.50
CA LYS A 191 1.46 -13.49 20.97
C LYS A 191 1.90 -12.25 20.18
N GLU A 192 3.17 -12.18 19.80
CA GLU A 192 3.75 -11.11 18.97
C GLU A 192 3.04 -10.94 17.61
N VAL A 193 2.70 -12.04 16.94
CA VAL A 193 2.01 -12.01 15.63
C VAL A 193 0.60 -11.44 15.78
N GLN A 194 -0.10 -11.82 16.86
CA GLN A 194 -1.43 -11.29 17.17
C GLN A 194 -1.38 -9.79 17.48
N GLU A 195 -0.35 -9.33 18.20
CA GLU A 195 -0.14 -7.91 18.50
C GLU A 195 0.09 -7.09 17.22
N ILE A 196 0.93 -7.57 16.31
CA ILE A 196 1.17 -6.92 15.01
C ILE A 196 -0.14 -6.78 14.23
N HIS A 197 -0.93 -7.85 14.13
CA HIS A 197 -2.21 -7.80 13.42
C HIS A 197 -3.22 -6.86 14.07
N ASN A 198 -3.24 -6.81 15.40
CA ASN A 198 -4.06 -5.87 16.12
C ASN A 198 -3.63 -4.41 15.85
N TRP A 199 -2.33 -4.14 15.76
CA TRP A 199 -1.83 -2.82 15.36
C TRP A 199 -2.25 -2.43 13.94
N ILE A 200 -2.14 -3.35 12.98
CA ILE A 200 -2.57 -3.10 11.60
C ILE A 200 -4.08 -2.85 11.55
N TYR A 201 -4.88 -3.73 12.17
CA TYR A 201 -6.34 -3.60 12.22
C TYR A 201 -6.75 -2.26 12.82
N LYS A 202 -6.21 -1.92 14.01
CA LYS A 202 -6.54 -0.69 14.72
C LYS A 202 -6.13 0.54 13.92
N THR A 203 -4.94 0.53 13.32
CA THR A 203 -4.47 1.65 12.49
C THR A 203 -5.41 1.88 11.31
N ILE A 204 -5.79 0.84 10.58
CA ILE A 204 -6.72 0.96 9.46
C ILE A 204 -8.10 1.37 9.93
N TYR A 205 -8.60 0.83 11.04
CA TYR A 205 -9.90 1.21 11.56
C TYR A 205 -9.95 2.69 12.00
N GLU A 206 -8.86 3.23 12.54
CA GLU A 206 -8.85 4.56 13.17
C GLU A 206 -8.22 5.68 12.31
N HIS A 207 -7.58 5.39 11.16
CA HIS A 207 -6.74 6.39 10.48
C HIS A 207 -7.49 7.65 10.00
N HIS A 208 -8.77 7.52 9.61
CA HIS A 208 -9.62 8.65 9.24
C HIS A 208 -10.42 9.27 10.40
N LEU A 209 -10.31 8.74 11.63
CA LEU A 209 -10.95 9.35 12.78
C LEU A 209 -10.26 10.68 13.14
N PRO A 210 -11.01 11.67 13.66
CA PRO A 210 -10.44 12.91 14.19
C PRO A 210 -9.35 12.61 15.22
N GLU A 211 -8.33 13.48 15.33
CA GLU A 211 -7.20 13.24 16.25
C GLU A 211 -7.59 13.03 17.72
N LYS A 212 -8.67 13.68 18.17
CA LYS A 212 -9.21 13.52 19.52
C LYS A 212 -9.79 12.12 19.77
N ASP A 213 -10.16 11.40 18.71
CA ASP A 213 -10.86 10.12 18.75
C ASP A 213 -9.94 8.96 18.29
N ALA A 214 -8.75 9.26 17.79
CA ALA A 214 -7.80 8.29 17.23
C ALA A 214 -6.58 8.12 18.13
N ASN A 215 -6.05 6.89 18.23
CA ASN A 215 -4.78 6.70 18.92
C ASN A 215 -3.62 7.29 18.11
N LYS A 216 -2.87 8.20 18.74
CA LYS A 216 -1.58 8.66 18.20
C LYS A 216 -0.61 7.50 18.22
N SER A 217 -0.25 7.02 17.03
CA SER A 217 0.70 5.93 16.84
C SER A 217 1.57 6.24 15.63
N ILE A 218 2.81 5.76 15.69
CA ILE A 218 3.78 5.86 14.60
C ILE A 218 3.22 5.28 13.28
N PHE A 219 2.35 4.27 13.37
CA PHE A 219 1.71 3.63 12.23
C PHE A 219 0.71 4.56 11.53
N ARG A 220 -0.13 5.25 12.31
CA ARG A 220 -1.10 6.23 11.77
C ARG A 220 -0.39 7.45 11.19
N GLU A 221 0.64 7.94 11.86
CA GLU A 221 1.44 9.07 11.38
C GLU A 221 2.15 8.73 10.06
N THR A 222 2.79 7.55 9.99
CA THR A 222 3.45 7.07 8.78
C THR A 222 2.45 6.90 7.62
N LEU A 223 1.28 6.30 7.89
CA LEU A 223 0.26 6.10 6.87
C LEU A 223 -0.26 7.43 6.33
N LYS A 224 -0.61 8.37 7.21
CA LYS A 224 -1.08 9.71 6.81
C LYS A 224 -0.05 10.46 5.98
N TYR A 225 1.20 10.50 6.46
CA TYR A 225 2.29 11.15 5.73
C TYR A 225 2.46 10.57 4.32
N SER A 226 2.43 9.24 4.21
CA SER A 226 2.66 8.54 2.95
C SER A 226 1.47 8.68 1.99
N ASP A 227 0.24 8.72 2.51
CA ASP A 227 -0.98 8.99 1.74
C ASP A 227 -0.98 10.42 1.21
N GLU A 228 -0.72 11.41 2.08
CA GLU A 228 -0.63 12.83 1.70
C GLU A 228 0.45 13.06 0.64
N LEU A 229 1.66 12.50 0.83
CA LEU A 229 2.74 12.61 -0.16
C LEU A 229 2.38 11.92 -1.49
N ALA A 230 1.67 10.80 -1.47
CA ALA A 230 1.19 10.16 -2.69
C ALA A 230 0.20 11.07 -3.44
N ARG A 231 -0.68 11.77 -2.72
CA ARG A 231 -1.60 12.76 -3.32
C ARG A 231 -0.87 13.95 -3.91
N GLU A 232 0.16 14.47 -3.25
CA GLU A 232 0.99 15.54 -3.80
C GLU A 232 1.66 15.11 -5.11
N GLN A 233 2.28 13.93 -5.14
CA GLN A 233 2.91 13.37 -6.35
C GLN A 233 1.90 13.12 -7.48
N GLU A 234 0.70 12.66 -7.14
CA GLU A 234 -0.40 12.47 -8.09
C GLU A 234 -0.83 13.79 -8.74
N LEU A 235 -0.93 14.85 -7.95
CA LEU A 235 -1.30 16.18 -8.43
C LEU A 235 -0.18 16.81 -9.28
N ASP A 236 1.08 16.61 -8.88
CA ASP A 236 2.26 17.05 -9.64
C ASP A 236 2.30 16.38 -11.02
N LYS A 237 2.14 15.05 -11.07
CA LYS A 237 2.08 14.29 -12.33
C LYS A 237 0.96 14.76 -13.27
N LEU A 238 -0.11 15.31 -12.71
CA LEU A 238 -1.24 15.85 -13.47
C LEU A 238 -1.09 17.33 -13.84
N GLY A 239 0.03 17.97 -13.47
CA GLY A 239 0.33 19.38 -13.73
C GLY A 239 -0.56 20.35 -12.94
N VAL A 240 -1.02 19.94 -11.76
CA VAL A 240 -1.94 20.72 -10.92
C VAL A 240 -1.21 21.50 -9.83
N LEU A 241 -0.01 21.07 -9.43
CA LEU A 241 0.86 21.84 -8.55
C LEU A 241 1.65 22.86 -9.40
N VAL A 242 1.52 24.14 -9.03
CA VAL A 242 2.26 25.28 -9.59
C VAL A 242 3.14 25.86 -8.49
#